data_AF-M4QG62-F1
#
_entry.id   AF-M4QG62-F1
#
_cell.length_a   1.000
_cell.length_b   1.000
_cell.length_c   1.000
_cell.angle_alpha   90.00
_cell.angle_beta   90.00
_cell.angle_gamma   90.00
#
_symmetry.space_group_name_H-M   'P 1'
#
loop_
_entity.id
_entity.type
_entity.pdbx_description
1 polymer ?
#
loop_
_entity_poly.entity_id
_entity_poly.type
_entity_poly.pdbx_seq_one_letter_code
_entity_poly.pdbx_strand_id
1 'polypeptide(L)'
;AKGHTKKAVLGSLLIVGILGMATTASQVQGAQVQGAYIGGNKNANQATGKYSTVIIGAGRFNIVGDSAYNSGILGGYQNRADGYTSAIVGGHGNETQGDYTFVGGGYKNLAEGDNATIAGGYENLAVGDNATIAGGYENFAAGNQSAIGGGYANLAVGDNATIAGGYKNLAEGDNATIAGGFENRAEGNKGASNRKCWCSD
;
A
#
# COMPACT_ATOMS: atom_id res chain seq x y z
N ALA A 1 11.80 78.13 8.01
CA ALA A 1 10.49 78.17 8.68
C ALA A 1 9.71 76.92 8.32
N LYS A 2 9.13 76.25 9.34
CA LYS A 2 8.07 75.23 9.25
C LYS A 2 8.48 73.90 8.57
N GLY A 3 8.20 72.72 9.11
CA GLY A 3 7.43 72.34 10.28
C GLY A 3 7.32 70.81 10.31
N HIS A 4 7.24 70.27 11.53
CA HIS A 4 6.90 68.88 11.83
C HIS A 4 5.52 68.49 11.26
N THR A 5 5.30 67.22 10.95
CA THR A 5 4.32 66.36 11.67
C THR A 5 4.22 64.95 11.06
N LYS A 6 4.25 63.96 11.96
CA LYS A 6 3.95 62.55 11.72
C LYS A 6 2.45 62.37 11.41
N LYS A 7 2.09 61.49 10.48
CA LYS A 7 0.89 60.64 10.57
C LYS A 7 1.16 59.29 9.89
N ALA A 8 1.04 58.23 10.69
CA ALA A 8 0.98 56.85 10.24
C ALA A 8 -0.42 56.57 9.65
N VAL A 9 -0.48 55.78 8.58
CA VAL A 9 -1.68 55.04 8.19
C VAL A 9 -1.27 53.59 7.97
N LEU A 10 -1.92 52.72 8.74
CA LEU A 10 -1.90 51.27 8.72
C LEU A 10 -2.27 50.71 7.34
N GLY A 11 -1.67 49.57 6.98
CA GLY A 11 -2.38 48.53 6.21
C GLY A 11 -1.68 48.02 4.97
N SER A 12 -0.70 47.14 5.12
CA SER A 12 -0.69 45.84 4.43
C SER A 12 0.51 45.02 4.90
N LEU A 13 0.18 43.94 5.59
CA LEU A 13 1.08 42.89 6.02
C LEU A 13 1.45 42.07 4.78
N LEU A 14 2.71 42.04 4.37
CA LEU A 14 3.24 40.95 3.56
C LEU A 14 4.63 40.58 4.07
N ILE A 15 4.66 39.47 4.80
CA ILE A 15 5.87 38.76 5.17
C ILE A 15 6.44 38.15 3.88
N VAL A 16 7.51 38.71 3.35
CA VAL A 16 8.43 37.96 2.46
C VAL A 16 9.84 38.25 2.93
N GLY A 17 10.27 37.51 3.94
CA GLY A 17 11.68 37.43 4.28
C GLY A 17 12.35 36.43 3.36
N ILE A 18 13.13 36.90 2.38
CA ILE A 18 14.20 36.09 1.77
C ILE A 18 15.33 37.05 1.37
N LEU A 19 16.26 37.31 2.28
CA LEU A 19 17.57 37.83 1.90
C LEU A 19 18.65 37.15 2.75
N GLY A 20 19.43 36.30 2.08
CA GLY A 20 20.77 35.90 2.50
C GLY A 20 20.84 34.70 3.42
N MET A 21 21.03 33.51 2.84
CA MET A 21 22.16 32.65 3.18
C MET A 21 22.33 31.62 2.07
N ALA A 22 23.44 31.73 1.34
CA ALA A 22 23.96 30.63 0.55
C ALA A 22 24.18 29.45 1.51
N THR A 23 23.41 28.38 1.33
CA THR A 23 23.79 27.06 1.83
C THR A 23 23.66 26.13 0.64
N THR A 24 24.84 25.78 0.11
CA THR A 24 25.15 24.53 -0.61
C THR A 24 23.95 23.82 -1.23
N ALA A 25 23.92 23.77 -2.57
CA ALA A 25 23.33 22.63 -3.25
C ALA A 25 24.04 21.38 -2.72
N SER A 26 23.48 20.77 -1.66
CA SER A 26 23.88 19.45 -1.23
C SER A 26 23.45 18.55 -2.37
N GLN A 27 24.40 18.24 -3.25
CA GLN A 27 24.41 16.99 -3.97
C GLN A 27 24.24 15.92 -2.90
N VAL A 28 23.00 15.54 -2.60
CA VAL A 28 22.74 14.26 -1.99
C VAL A 28 23.02 13.27 -3.13
N GLN A 29 24.31 13.00 -3.34
CA GLN A 29 24.76 11.67 -3.68
C GLN A 29 24.22 10.79 -2.55
N GLY A 30 22.95 10.42 -2.66
CA GLY A 30 22.30 9.50 -1.73
C GLY A 30 23.12 8.24 -1.77
N ALA A 31 23.75 7.95 -0.64
CA ALA A 31 24.69 6.87 -0.47
C ALA A 31 24.21 5.64 -1.25
N GLN A 32 25.05 5.12 -2.14
CA GLN A 32 24.83 3.78 -2.68
C GLN A 32 24.88 2.85 -1.46
N VAL A 33 23.71 2.54 -0.91
CA VAL A 33 23.61 1.55 0.16
C VAL A 33 24.11 0.25 -0.45
N GLN A 34 25.02 -0.42 0.24
CA GLN A 34 25.73 -1.59 -0.28
C GLN A 34 24.74 -2.62 -0.85
N GLY A 35 24.71 -2.78 -2.19
CA GLY A 35 23.85 -3.73 -2.91
C GLY A 35 22.70 -3.13 -3.75
N ALA A 36 22.38 -1.84 -3.64
CA ALA A 36 21.24 -1.25 -4.34
C ALA A 36 21.53 -0.88 -5.82
N TYR A 37 20.67 -1.29 -6.76
CA TYR A 37 20.71 -0.92 -8.18
C TYR A 37 19.46 -0.11 -8.61
N ILE A 38 19.66 1.15 -8.98
CA ILE A 38 18.58 1.98 -9.52
C ILE A 38 18.71 2.03 -11.04
N GLY A 39 17.83 1.31 -11.74
CA GLY A 39 17.60 1.43 -13.18
C GLY A 39 16.66 2.60 -13.51
N GLY A 40 16.71 3.07 -14.76
CA GLY A 40 15.83 4.15 -15.24
C GLY A 40 16.19 5.55 -14.70
N ASN A 41 15.16 6.37 -14.42
CA ASN A 41 15.36 7.75 -13.97
C ASN A 41 15.81 7.79 -12.50
N LYS A 42 17.13 7.82 -12.31
CA LYS A 42 17.81 7.84 -11.00
C LYS A 42 17.41 9.01 -10.10
N ASN A 43 16.86 10.10 -10.65
CA ASN A 43 16.49 11.28 -9.85
C ASN A 43 15.11 11.16 -9.21
N ALA A 44 14.30 10.19 -9.63
CA ALA A 44 12.95 10.01 -9.11
C ALA A 44 12.81 8.74 -8.26
N ASN A 45 13.67 7.75 -8.47
CA ASN A 45 13.63 6.49 -7.76
C ASN A 45 14.55 6.55 -6.52
N GLN A 46 14.09 6.03 -5.38
CA GLN A 46 14.80 6.07 -4.11
C GLN A 46 14.96 4.67 -3.56
N ALA A 47 16.15 4.37 -3.04
CA ALA A 47 16.43 3.08 -2.44
C ALA A 47 17.39 3.26 -1.27
N THR A 48 16.86 3.06 -0.07
CA THR A 48 17.54 3.45 1.17
C THR A 48 17.78 2.26 2.13
N GLY A 49 17.23 1.08 1.83
CA GLY A 49 17.47 -0.16 2.57
C GLY A 49 18.88 -0.76 2.39
N LYS A 50 19.39 -1.44 3.44
CA LYS A 50 20.72 -2.09 3.47
C LYS A 50 20.67 -3.52 2.92
N TYR A 51 21.63 -3.94 2.10
CA TYR A 51 21.64 -5.23 1.36
C TYR A 51 20.46 -5.46 0.40
N SER A 52 19.60 -4.48 0.20
CA SER A 52 18.52 -4.57 -0.76
C SER A 52 19.12 -4.71 -2.16
N THR A 53 18.91 -5.86 -2.81
CA THR A 53 19.00 -5.98 -4.27
C THR A 53 17.86 -5.19 -4.87
N VAL A 54 17.95 -3.87 -4.75
CA VAL A 54 17.06 -2.93 -5.37
C VAL A 54 17.27 -3.15 -6.85
N ILE A 55 16.34 -3.78 -7.55
CA ILE A 55 16.16 -3.56 -8.97
C ILE A 55 14.97 -2.64 -9.00
N ILE A 56 15.20 -1.32 -8.99
CA ILE A 56 14.17 -0.42 -9.51
C ILE A 56 14.35 -0.45 -11.01
N GLY A 57 13.58 -1.26 -11.73
CA GLY A 57 13.65 -1.25 -13.19
C GLY A 57 13.05 0.02 -13.77
N ALA A 58 12.72 0.02 -15.07
CA ALA A 58 12.21 1.21 -15.73
C ALA A 58 10.98 1.79 -15.01
N GLY A 59 10.92 3.12 -14.84
CA GLY A 59 9.87 3.75 -14.06
C GLY A 59 10.27 5.09 -13.44
N ARG A 60 9.35 5.66 -12.66
CA ARG A 60 9.53 6.95 -11.96
C ARG A 60 8.84 6.92 -10.59
N PHE A 61 9.48 7.51 -9.58
CA PHE A 61 8.94 7.65 -8.22
C PHE A 61 8.75 6.35 -7.45
N ASN A 62 9.54 5.32 -7.74
CA ASN A 62 9.54 4.09 -6.94
C ASN A 62 10.45 4.26 -5.72
N ILE A 63 10.01 3.77 -4.55
CA ILE A 63 10.71 3.91 -3.27
C ILE A 63 10.89 2.54 -2.63
N VAL A 64 12.13 2.19 -2.31
CA VAL A 64 12.45 1.08 -1.41
C VAL A 64 12.95 1.68 -0.09
N GLY A 65 12.19 1.51 0.99
CA GLY A 65 12.43 2.16 2.28
C GLY A 65 13.60 1.58 3.08
N ASP A 66 14.01 2.29 4.13
CA ASP A 66 15.20 2.00 4.95
C ASP A 66 15.14 0.62 5.64
N SER A 67 13.93 0.21 6.04
CA SER A 67 13.68 -1.07 6.71
C SER A 67 13.55 -2.26 5.74
N ALA A 68 13.52 -2.02 4.44
CA ALA A 68 13.20 -3.02 3.42
C ALA A 68 14.47 -3.76 2.96
N TYR A 69 15.09 -4.55 3.83
CA TYR A 69 16.25 -5.38 3.47
C TYR A 69 15.84 -6.43 2.42
N ASN A 70 16.67 -6.69 1.40
CA ASN A 70 16.40 -7.67 0.34
C ASN A 70 15.10 -7.46 -0.48
N SER A 71 14.52 -6.26 -0.49
CA SER A 71 13.32 -5.98 -1.27
C SER A 71 13.61 -5.42 -2.67
N GLY A 72 12.60 -5.44 -3.55
CA GLY A 72 12.75 -4.96 -4.92
C GLY A 72 11.46 -4.52 -5.60
N ILE A 73 11.59 -3.58 -6.56
CA ILE A 73 10.47 -3.04 -7.36
C ILE A 73 10.82 -3.10 -8.84
N LEU A 74 10.39 -4.12 -9.57
CA LEU A 74 10.87 -4.34 -10.94
C LEU A 74 10.54 -3.19 -11.93
N GLY A 75 9.57 -2.32 -11.65
CA GLY A 75 9.33 -1.11 -12.43
C GLY A 75 8.05 -0.36 -12.07
N GLY A 76 7.57 0.51 -12.97
CA GLY A 76 6.29 1.20 -12.83
C GLY A 76 6.38 2.62 -12.26
N TYR A 77 5.28 3.09 -11.69
CA TYR A 77 5.12 4.48 -11.23
C TYR A 77 4.65 4.52 -9.77
N GLN A 78 5.32 5.30 -8.92
CA GLN A 78 4.89 5.51 -7.52
C GLN A 78 4.68 4.23 -6.68
N ASN A 79 5.48 3.18 -6.88
CA ASN A 79 5.40 1.99 -6.02
C ASN A 79 6.31 2.14 -4.79
N ARG A 80 5.90 1.57 -3.65
CA ARG A 80 6.66 1.65 -2.39
C ARG A 80 6.82 0.29 -1.72
N ALA A 81 8.05 -0.09 -1.40
CA ALA A 81 8.36 -1.32 -0.69
C ALA A 81 9.12 -1.02 0.61
N ASP A 82 8.45 -1.23 1.74
CA ASP A 82 8.98 -0.94 3.07
C ASP A 82 9.25 -2.20 3.91
N GLY A 83 8.59 -3.33 3.61
CA GLY A 83 8.75 -4.58 4.35
C GLY A 83 10.04 -5.35 4.06
N TYR A 84 10.53 -6.14 5.02
CA TYR A 84 11.70 -7.00 4.84
C TYR A 84 11.43 -8.06 3.77
N THR A 85 12.32 -8.24 2.79
CA THR A 85 12.18 -9.22 1.70
C THR A 85 10.85 -9.08 0.93
N SER A 86 10.34 -7.86 0.80
CA SER A 86 9.13 -7.55 0.03
C SER A 86 9.40 -7.41 -1.47
N ALA A 87 8.40 -7.65 -2.30
CA ALA A 87 8.56 -7.53 -3.75
C ALA A 87 7.33 -6.92 -4.43
N ILE A 88 7.58 -5.97 -5.33
CA ILE A 88 6.59 -5.41 -6.23
C ILE A 88 7.05 -5.61 -7.67
N VAL A 89 6.24 -6.24 -8.50
CA VAL A 89 6.61 -6.47 -9.91
C VAL A 89 6.44 -5.21 -10.76
N GLY A 90 5.43 -4.38 -10.47
CA GLY A 90 5.26 -3.12 -11.18
C GLY A 90 3.89 -2.49 -10.95
N GLY A 91 3.38 -1.77 -11.95
CA GLY A 91 2.10 -1.08 -11.87
C GLY A 91 2.21 0.35 -11.33
N HIS A 92 1.11 0.87 -10.77
CA HIS A 92 1.02 2.24 -10.28
C HIS A 92 0.51 2.29 -8.84
N GLY A 93 1.29 2.89 -7.94
CA GLY A 93 0.82 3.21 -6.59
C GLY A 93 0.71 2.00 -5.67
N ASN A 94 1.38 0.89 -5.97
CA ASN A 94 1.34 -0.30 -5.12
C ASN A 94 2.27 -0.17 -3.93
N GLU A 95 1.89 -0.72 -2.78
CA GLU A 95 2.64 -0.63 -1.54
C GLU A 95 2.73 -1.97 -0.80
N THR A 96 3.89 -2.22 -0.20
CA THR A 96 4.17 -3.40 0.64
C THR A 96 4.78 -2.92 1.95
N GLN A 97 4.15 -3.23 3.08
CA GLN A 97 4.57 -2.79 4.42
C GLN A 97 5.00 -3.95 5.32
N GLY A 98 4.31 -5.10 5.24
CA GLY A 98 4.64 -6.29 6.02
C GLY A 98 5.88 -7.02 5.48
N ASP A 99 6.48 -7.86 6.31
CA ASP A 99 7.64 -8.67 5.92
C ASP A 99 7.22 -9.79 4.96
N TYR A 100 8.09 -10.15 4.02
CA TYR A 100 7.89 -11.21 3.02
C TYR A 100 6.65 -11.01 2.12
N THR A 101 6.19 -9.77 1.97
CA THR A 101 5.01 -9.44 1.18
C THR A 101 5.27 -9.45 -0.32
N PHE A 102 4.22 -9.71 -1.10
CA PHE A 102 4.29 -9.72 -2.56
C PHE A 102 3.11 -8.98 -3.19
N VAL A 103 3.42 -8.07 -4.12
CA VAL A 103 2.44 -7.47 -5.02
C VAL A 103 2.85 -7.70 -6.49
N GLY A 104 2.05 -8.49 -7.21
CA GLY A 104 2.33 -8.85 -8.60
C GLY A 104 2.08 -7.72 -9.61
N GLY A 105 1.45 -6.61 -9.21
CA GLY A 105 1.26 -5.41 -10.03
C GLY A 105 -0.10 -4.76 -9.82
N GLY A 106 -0.57 -4.03 -10.83
CA GLY A 106 -1.90 -3.38 -10.79
C GLY A 106 -1.85 -1.92 -10.33
N TYR A 107 -2.97 -1.43 -9.78
CA TYR A 107 -3.14 -0.04 -9.35
C TYR A 107 -3.54 0.02 -7.87
N LYS A 108 -2.75 0.73 -7.05
CA LYS A 108 -3.04 0.99 -5.64
C LYS A 108 -3.36 -0.24 -4.77
N ASN A 109 -2.66 -1.35 -4.99
CA ASN A 109 -2.77 -2.48 -4.08
C ASN A 109 -1.85 -2.27 -2.87
N LEU A 110 -2.28 -2.70 -1.68
CA LEU A 110 -1.54 -2.55 -0.44
C LEU A 110 -1.50 -3.86 0.35
N ALA A 111 -0.30 -4.41 0.56
CA ALA A 111 -0.07 -5.58 1.39
C ALA A 111 0.62 -5.17 2.71
N GLU A 112 -0.12 -5.20 3.81
CA GLU A 112 0.36 -4.78 5.15
C GLU A 112 0.72 -5.94 6.06
N GLY A 113 0.01 -7.07 5.99
CA GLY A 113 0.27 -8.24 6.85
C GLY A 113 1.54 -8.98 6.46
N ASP A 114 2.19 -9.64 7.42
CA ASP A 114 3.39 -10.43 7.12
C ASP A 114 3.04 -11.61 6.22
N ASN A 115 3.85 -11.87 5.20
CA ASN A 115 3.62 -12.86 4.13
C ASN A 115 2.33 -12.60 3.31
N ALA A 116 1.74 -11.41 3.41
CA ALA A 116 0.56 -11.10 2.62
C ALA A 116 0.88 -11.04 1.11
N THR A 117 -0.05 -11.53 0.31
CA THR A 117 0.11 -11.67 -1.14
C THR A 117 -1.06 -11.03 -1.87
N ILE A 118 -0.76 -10.11 -2.79
CA ILE A 118 -1.72 -9.59 -3.76
C ILE A 118 -1.19 -9.85 -5.16
N ALA A 119 -1.79 -10.75 -5.92
CA ALA A 119 -1.26 -11.07 -7.26
C ALA A 119 -1.45 -9.92 -8.28
N GLY A 120 -2.42 -9.03 -8.06
CA GLY A 120 -2.62 -7.82 -8.87
C GLY A 120 -4.00 -7.19 -8.64
N GLY A 121 -4.47 -6.39 -9.60
CA GLY A 121 -5.81 -5.77 -9.55
C GLY A 121 -5.80 -4.29 -9.22
N TYR A 122 -6.92 -3.78 -8.71
CA TYR A 122 -7.14 -2.36 -8.41
C TYR A 122 -7.64 -2.19 -6.96
N GLU A 123 -6.95 -1.38 -6.17
CA GLU A 123 -7.34 -1.00 -4.80
C GLU A 123 -7.65 -2.21 -3.88
N ASN A 124 -6.89 -3.31 -4.01
CA ASN A 124 -6.99 -4.42 -3.06
C ASN A 124 -6.10 -4.18 -1.83
N LEU A 125 -6.56 -4.63 -0.67
CA LEU A 125 -5.89 -4.43 0.62
C LEU A 125 -5.82 -5.74 1.41
N ALA A 126 -4.62 -6.22 1.68
CA ALA A 126 -4.36 -7.44 2.46
C ALA A 126 -3.61 -7.09 3.76
N VAL A 127 -4.31 -7.11 4.89
CA VAL A 127 -3.79 -6.64 6.20
C VAL A 127 -3.52 -7.80 7.15
N GLY A 128 -4.22 -8.93 7.00
CA GLY A 128 -3.98 -10.11 7.83
C GLY A 128 -2.65 -10.79 7.49
N ASP A 129 -2.02 -11.41 8.48
CA ASP A 129 -0.80 -12.19 8.25
C ASP A 129 -1.13 -13.42 7.40
N ASN A 130 -0.32 -13.69 6.39
CA ASN A 130 -0.55 -14.72 5.37
C ASN A 130 -1.85 -14.52 4.57
N ALA A 131 -2.44 -13.32 4.58
CA ALA A 131 -3.63 -13.05 3.79
C ALA A 131 -3.31 -13.04 2.29
N THR A 132 -4.23 -13.57 1.48
CA THR A 132 -4.04 -13.66 0.03
C THR A 132 -5.21 -13.04 -0.73
N ILE A 133 -4.91 -12.18 -1.70
CA ILE A 133 -5.87 -11.68 -2.69
C ILE A 133 -5.32 -12.01 -4.07
N ALA A 134 -5.98 -12.91 -4.80
CA ALA A 134 -5.53 -13.31 -6.14
C ALA A 134 -5.77 -12.25 -7.22
N GLY A 135 -6.60 -11.23 -6.93
CA GLY A 135 -6.80 -10.08 -7.81
C GLY A 135 -8.17 -9.43 -7.63
N GLY A 136 -8.62 -8.68 -8.64
CA GLY A 136 -9.93 -8.04 -8.63
C GLY A 136 -9.88 -6.55 -8.28
N TYR A 137 -11.00 -6.01 -7.82
CA TYR A 137 -11.20 -4.59 -7.54
C TYR A 137 -11.74 -4.41 -6.10
N GLU A 138 -11.13 -3.55 -5.29
CA GLU A 138 -11.57 -3.19 -3.94
C GLU A 138 -11.78 -4.39 -2.98
N ASN A 139 -11.00 -5.47 -3.08
CA ASN A 139 -11.10 -6.58 -2.12
C ASN A 139 -10.28 -6.31 -0.85
N PHE A 140 -10.79 -6.74 0.30
CA PHE A 140 -10.16 -6.50 1.61
C PHE A 140 -10.04 -7.81 2.41
N ALA A 141 -8.82 -8.28 2.59
CA ALA A 141 -8.48 -9.48 3.36
C ALA A 141 -7.82 -9.07 4.69
N ALA A 142 -8.61 -9.01 5.76
CA ALA A 142 -8.19 -8.51 7.07
C ALA A 142 -7.89 -9.61 8.09
N GLY A 143 -8.51 -10.79 7.94
CA GLY A 143 -8.27 -11.91 8.85
C GLY A 143 -6.92 -12.57 8.58
N ASN A 144 -6.29 -13.11 9.62
CA ASN A 144 -5.07 -13.89 9.47
C ASN A 144 -5.37 -15.15 8.66
N GLN A 145 -4.49 -15.49 7.71
CA GLN A 145 -4.66 -16.61 6.77
C GLN A 145 -5.96 -16.53 5.94
N SER A 146 -6.55 -15.33 5.81
CA SER A 146 -7.73 -15.14 4.98
C SER A 146 -7.40 -15.14 3.49
N ALA A 147 -8.36 -15.54 2.66
CA ALA A 147 -8.16 -15.66 1.22
C ALA A 147 -9.34 -15.09 0.43
N ILE A 148 -9.03 -14.29 -0.58
CA ILE A 148 -9.99 -13.82 -1.59
C ILE A 148 -9.50 -14.22 -2.98
N GLY A 149 -10.24 -15.07 -3.66
CA GLY A 149 -9.90 -15.56 -5.01
C GLY A 149 -10.07 -14.51 -6.11
N GLY A 150 -10.80 -13.43 -5.84
CA GLY A 150 -10.93 -12.27 -6.72
C GLY A 150 -12.31 -11.62 -6.66
N GLY A 151 -12.71 -10.91 -7.72
CA GLY A 151 -14.02 -10.26 -7.80
C GLY A 151 -14.00 -8.79 -7.38
N TYR A 152 -15.15 -8.27 -6.96
CA TYR A 152 -15.35 -6.87 -6.60
C TYR A 152 -15.87 -6.72 -5.16
N ALA A 153 -15.18 -5.94 -4.34
CA ALA A 153 -15.65 -5.48 -3.03
C ALA A 153 -15.92 -6.62 -2.04
N ASN A 154 -15.15 -7.71 -2.09
CA ASN A 154 -15.27 -8.79 -1.12
C ASN A 154 -14.44 -8.50 0.14
N LEU A 155 -14.97 -8.85 1.31
CA LEU A 155 -14.37 -8.60 2.62
C LEU A 155 -14.20 -9.91 3.39
N ALA A 156 -12.98 -10.40 3.53
CA ALA A 156 -12.64 -11.57 4.35
C ALA A 156 -12.01 -11.09 5.66
N VAL A 157 -12.82 -10.99 6.71
CA VAL A 157 -12.45 -10.35 7.98
C VAL A 157 -12.11 -11.35 9.08
N GLY A 158 -12.74 -12.54 9.08
CA GLY A 158 -12.44 -13.58 10.06
C GLY A 158 -11.12 -14.31 9.79
N ASP A 159 -10.50 -14.85 10.84
CA ASP A 159 -9.28 -15.64 10.68
C ASP A 159 -9.58 -16.93 9.90
N ASN A 160 -8.74 -17.30 8.95
CA ASN A 160 -8.96 -18.40 8.00
C ASN A 160 -10.23 -18.25 7.14
N ALA A 161 -10.82 -17.05 7.06
CA ALA A 161 -11.98 -16.81 6.21
C ALA A 161 -11.62 -16.89 4.72
N THR A 162 -12.49 -17.50 3.92
CA THR A 162 -12.30 -17.66 2.47
C THR A 162 -13.48 -17.12 1.69
N ILE A 163 -13.21 -16.29 0.70
CA ILE A 163 -14.17 -15.89 -0.33
C ILE A 163 -13.59 -16.28 -1.70
N ALA A 164 -14.19 -17.25 -2.38
CA ALA A 164 -13.65 -17.69 -3.67
C ALA A 164 -13.75 -16.61 -4.76
N GLY A 165 -14.74 -15.71 -4.68
CA GLY A 165 -14.89 -14.56 -5.56
C GLY A 165 -16.28 -13.92 -5.48
N GLY A 166 -16.67 -13.17 -6.52
CA GLY A 166 -18.01 -12.57 -6.61
C GLY A 166 -18.04 -11.08 -6.32
N TYR A 167 -19.21 -10.57 -5.91
CA TYR A 167 -19.47 -9.15 -5.66
C TYR A 167 -19.99 -8.92 -4.25
N LYS A 168 -19.34 -8.06 -3.47
CA LYS A 168 -19.79 -7.62 -2.13
C LYS A 168 -20.06 -8.74 -1.13
N ASN A 169 -19.29 -9.83 -1.16
CA ASN A 169 -19.41 -10.87 -0.15
C ASN A 169 -18.65 -10.49 1.13
N LEU A 170 -19.16 -10.87 2.29
CA LEU A 170 -18.60 -10.54 3.60
C LEU A 170 -18.46 -11.81 4.47
N ALA A 171 -17.23 -12.26 4.69
CA ALA A 171 -16.91 -13.39 5.55
C ALA A 171 -16.28 -12.88 6.86
N GLU A 172 -17.10 -12.68 7.90
CA GLU A 172 -16.68 -12.14 9.20
C GLU A 172 -16.34 -13.21 10.23
N GLY A 173 -16.78 -14.45 10.01
CA GLY A 173 -16.49 -15.55 10.91
C GLY A 173 -15.10 -16.12 10.75
N ASP A 174 -14.49 -16.52 11.86
CA ASP A 174 -13.34 -17.40 11.80
C ASP A 174 -13.73 -18.70 11.08
N ASN A 175 -12.93 -19.11 10.11
CA ASN A 175 -13.19 -20.25 9.21
C ASN A 175 -14.44 -20.10 8.32
N ALA A 176 -15.01 -18.90 8.20
CA ALA A 176 -16.15 -18.65 7.31
C ALA A 176 -15.75 -18.89 5.85
N THR A 177 -16.64 -19.50 5.07
CA THR A 177 -16.42 -19.72 3.64
C THR A 177 -17.60 -19.21 2.83
N ILE A 178 -17.32 -18.40 1.82
CA ILE A 178 -18.27 -18.00 0.78
C ILE A 178 -17.71 -18.49 -0.56
N ALA A 179 -18.43 -19.41 -1.20
CA ALA A 179 -18.00 -19.99 -2.48
C ALA A 179 -18.14 -19.02 -3.68
N GLY A 180 -18.80 -17.88 -3.50
CA GLY A 180 -19.01 -16.87 -4.53
C GLY A 180 -20.40 -16.24 -4.44
N GLY A 181 -20.77 -15.45 -5.45
CA GLY A 181 -22.10 -14.84 -5.58
C GLY A 181 -22.13 -13.33 -5.31
N PHE A 182 -23.29 -12.82 -4.96
CA PHE A 182 -23.59 -11.40 -4.77
C PHE A 182 -24.13 -11.16 -3.36
N GLU A 183 -23.50 -10.26 -2.60
CA GLU A 183 -23.96 -9.80 -1.27
C GLU A 183 -24.25 -10.90 -0.24
N ASN A 184 -23.45 -11.97 -0.25
CA ASN A 184 -23.54 -12.99 0.80
C ASN A 184 -22.82 -12.55 2.08
N ARG A 185 -23.33 -12.97 3.25
CA ARG A 185 -22.70 -12.74 4.54
C ARG A 185 -22.52 -14.06 5.30
N ALA A 186 -21.29 -14.35 5.72
CA ALA A 186 -20.95 -15.51 6.53
C ALA A 186 -20.37 -15.04 7.88
N GLU A 187 -21.20 -15.12 8.91
CA GLU A 187 -20.84 -14.75 10.28
C GLU A 187 -20.36 -16.00 11.03
N GLY A 188 -19.31 -15.85 11.83
CA GLY A 188 -18.82 -16.92 12.69
C GLY A 188 -19.86 -17.22 13.76
N ASN A 189 -19.91 -18.46 14.22
CA ASN A 189 -20.77 -18.84 15.34
C ASN A 189 -20.36 -18.06 16.60
N LYS A 190 -20.97 -16.89 16.85
CA LYS A 190 -21.07 -16.32 18.21
C LYS A 190 -22.12 -17.07 19.05
N GLY A 191 -22.14 -18.40 18.91
CA GLY A 191 -23.13 -19.31 19.48
C GLY A 191 -24.05 -19.88 18.42
N ALA A 192 -24.11 -21.20 18.34
CA ALA A 192 -25.20 -21.91 17.71
C ALA A 192 -26.52 -21.52 18.39
N SER A 193 -27.13 -20.45 17.90
CA SER A 193 -28.49 -20.03 18.22
C SER A 193 -29.17 -19.65 16.90
N ASN A 194 -29.51 -20.70 16.16
CA ASN A 194 -30.80 -20.80 15.50
C ASN A 194 -31.11 -19.75 14.41
N ARG A 195 -30.53 -19.89 13.21
CA ARG A 195 -31.25 -19.52 11.98
C ARG A 195 -31.01 -20.55 10.89
N LYS A 196 -32.04 -21.40 10.69
CA LYS A 196 -32.24 -22.25 9.51
C LYS A 196 -32.07 -21.41 8.24
N CYS A 197 -31.19 -21.82 7.33
CA CYS A 197 -31.32 -21.43 5.93
C CYS A 197 -32.59 -22.08 5.37
N TRP A 198 -33.56 -21.26 4.97
CA TRP A 198 -34.63 -21.69 4.08
C TRP A 198 -34.07 -21.69 2.66
N CYS A 199 -33.91 -22.87 2.06
CA CYS A 199 -34.03 -22.98 0.61
C CYS A 199 -35.52 -23.10 0.31
N SER A 200 -36.10 -22.11 -0.36
CA SER A 200 -37.39 -22.28 -1.03
C SER A 200 -37.12 -22.87 -2.41
N ASP A 201 -37.85 -23.95 -2.71
CA ASP A 201 -37.85 -24.72 -3.96
C ASP A 201 -38.00 -23.88 -5.24
#